data_AF-A0A3P1ZM34-F1
#
_entry.id   AF-A0A3P1ZM34-F1
#
_cell.length_a   1.000
_cell.length_b   1.000
_cell.length_c   1.000
_cell.angle_alpha   90.00
_cell.angle_beta   90.00
_cell.angle_gamma   90.00
#
_symmetry.space_group_name_H-M   'P 1'
#
loop_
_entity.id
_entity.type
_entity.pdbx_description
1 polymer ?
#
loop_
_entity_poly.entity_id
_entity_poly.type
_entity_poly.pdbx_seq_one_letter_code
_entity_poly.pdbx_strand_id
1 'polypeptide(L)'
;MRRSKPGQPRKRIKNLDELFAYASKVIAKKETFRKIQFVGKDFSYTIKIDGDTWDGTVDVRHASYIIALQNSVNDLLSEFEVQGSLSEEDIRIKIDIQQGCSEIIPDLTKILISLGSKMTTTQIFISTILAIGGFVGIMALTRILNYRKELRLADKRAQELSVHEETKRALYQPMLDAFLLKKDRYSSYEKPVRILANVLDSDDEVTLSDGVSAIDQQEIKRNLIRATRNTKQVSYVDGEYYLERKDYSQGELIFTLSQGDITFRAYTTGLSTEDAESLAEEIASREINEELPFLLSLQLNVDHTKKKILSGLIVGVGQPRTDKEIKKLAALIG
;
A
#
# COMPACT_ATOMS: atom_id res chain seq x y z
N MET A 1 7.73 -43.59 24.89
CA MET A 1 8.46 -42.33 24.65
C MET A 1 8.64 -42.11 23.15
N ARG A 2 7.83 -41.25 22.53
CA ARG A 2 8.01 -40.85 21.12
C ARG A 2 9.19 -39.87 21.06
N ARG A 3 10.32 -40.30 20.50
CA ARG A 3 11.44 -39.41 20.21
C ARG A 3 10.98 -38.35 19.20
N SER A 4 11.05 -37.08 19.60
CA SER A 4 10.77 -35.94 18.74
C SER A 4 11.72 -35.98 17.54
N LYS A 5 11.17 -35.82 16.32
CA LYS A 5 11.99 -35.72 15.10
C LYS A 5 12.96 -34.55 15.28
N PRO A 6 14.25 -34.70 14.90
CA PRO A 6 15.19 -33.58 14.91
C PRO A 6 14.59 -32.43 14.09
N GLY A 7 14.45 -31.27 14.73
CA GLY A 7 13.87 -30.09 14.10
C GLY A 7 14.65 -29.72 12.84
N GLN A 8 13.95 -29.38 11.76
CA GLN A 8 14.60 -28.90 10.54
C GLN A 8 15.54 -27.72 10.87
N PRO A 9 16.74 -27.67 10.27
CA PRO A 9 17.72 -26.62 10.56
C PRO A 9 17.16 -25.24 10.20
N ARG A 10 17.19 -24.31 11.16
CA ARG A 10 16.72 -22.93 10.99
C ARG A 10 17.79 -22.04 10.34
N LYS A 11 17.39 -21.07 9.54
CA LYS A 11 18.28 -20.03 8.99
C LYS A 11 18.50 -18.96 10.06
N ARG A 12 19.74 -18.75 10.46
CA ARG A 12 20.12 -17.69 11.41
C ARG A 12 20.30 -16.37 10.66
N ILE A 13 19.64 -15.31 11.14
CA ILE A 13 19.69 -13.96 10.56
C ILE A 13 20.12 -12.96 11.64
N LYS A 14 21.15 -12.16 11.36
CA LYS A 14 21.75 -11.21 12.31
C LYS A 14 21.31 -9.76 12.11
N ASN A 15 20.92 -9.38 10.90
CA ASN A 15 20.53 -8.00 10.57
C ASN A 15 19.58 -7.98 9.35
N LEU A 16 19.06 -6.80 9.01
CA LEU A 16 18.17 -6.60 7.87
C LEU A 16 18.84 -6.97 6.54
N ASP A 17 20.15 -6.74 6.40
CA ASP A 17 20.89 -7.06 5.17
C ASP A 17 20.93 -8.57 4.89
N GLU A 18 21.25 -9.36 5.91
CA GLU A 18 21.20 -10.82 5.84
C GLU A 18 19.78 -11.32 5.54
N LEU A 19 18.75 -10.66 6.09
CA LEU A 19 17.36 -11.01 5.86
C LEU A 19 16.96 -10.81 4.40
N PHE A 20 17.24 -9.63 3.85
CA PHE A 20 16.95 -9.31 2.46
C PHE A 20 17.79 -10.16 1.48
N ALA A 21 19.07 -10.37 1.80
CA ALA A 21 19.97 -11.25 1.06
C ALA A 21 19.41 -12.68 0.95
N TYR A 22 18.93 -13.21 2.07
CA TYR A 22 18.32 -14.53 2.11
C TYR A 22 17.00 -14.58 1.34
N ALA A 23 16.13 -13.58 1.51
CA ALA A 23 14.87 -13.48 0.79
C ALA A 23 15.07 -13.50 -0.72
N SER A 24 16.04 -12.74 -1.22
CA SER A 24 16.39 -12.72 -2.64
C SER A 24 16.87 -14.07 -3.17
N LYS A 25 17.74 -14.77 -2.43
CA LYS A 25 18.19 -16.12 -2.82
C LYS A 25 17.03 -17.11 -2.89
N VAL A 26 16.06 -17.00 -1.98
CA VAL A 26 14.84 -17.81 -1.97
C VAL A 26 13.94 -17.47 -3.17
N ILE A 27 13.72 -16.18 -3.46
CA ILE A 27 12.94 -15.71 -4.61
C ILE A 27 13.57 -16.18 -5.93
N ALA A 28 14.89 -16.05 -6.06
CA ALA A 28 15.66 -16.48 -7.21
C ALA A 28 15.80 -18.01 -7.32
N LYS A 29 15.19 -18.78 -6.40
CA LYS A 29 15.29 -20.26 -6.32
C LYS A 29 16.72 -20.78 -6.18
N LYS A 30 17.65 -19.94 -5.70
CA LYS A 30 19.05 -20.30 -5.41
C LYS A 30 19.20 -20.96 -4.04
N GLU A 31 18.23 -20.77 -3.13
CA GLU A 31 18.22 -21.37 -1.80
C GLU A 31 16.79 -21.79 -1.43
N THR A 32 16.61 -22.99 -0.85
CA THR A 32 15.30 -23.42 -0.34
C THR A 32 14.96 -22.68 0.96
N PHE A 33 13.70 -22.27 1.09
CA PHE A 33 13.22 -21.64 2.32
C PHE A 33 13.37 -22.57 3.54
N ARG A 34 13.85 -22.01 4.64
CA ARG A 34 14.02 -22.61 5.95
C ARG A 34 13.47 -21.61 6.96
N LYS A 35 12.86 -22.12 8.03
CA LYS A 35 12.35 -21.27 9.12
C LYS A 35 13.47 -20.38 9.66
N ILE A 36 13.14 -19.12 9.89
CA ILE A 36 14.10 -18.11 10.33
C ILE A 36 14.25 -18.15 11.85
N GLN A 37 15.47 -17.93 12.31
CA GLN A 37 15.81 -17.62 13.68
C GLN A 37 16.59 -16.32 13.68
N PHE A 38 15.95 -15.25 14.15
CA PHE A 38 16.63 -13.99 14.40
C PHE A 38 17.57 -14.16 15.59
N VAL A 39 18.86 -13.94 15.35
CA VAL A 39 19.92 -14.01 16.37
C VAL A 39 20.58 -12.65 16.60
N GLY A 40 20.31 -11.69 15.71
CA GLY A 40 20.61 -10.29 15.93
C GLY A 40 19.77 -9.70 17.06
N LYS A 41 20.30 -8.67 17.71
CA LYS A 41 19.60 -7.90 18.75
C LYS A 41 19.11 -6.54 18.26
N ASP A 42 19.51 -6.14 17.06
CA ASP A 42 19.25 -4.84 16.50
C ASP A 42 18.93 -4.96 15.00
N PHE A 43 17.68 -4.67 14.67
CA PHE A 43 17.18 -4.54 13.31
C PHE A 43 16.63 -3.12 13.07
N SER A 44 17.16 -2.14 13.81
CA SER A 44 16.91 -0.74 13.53
C SER A 44 17.65 -0.31 12.25
N TYR A 45 17.15 0.77 11.67
CA TYR A 45 17.84 1.49 10.60
C TYR A 45 17.60 2.98 10.82
N THR A 46 18.54 3.81 10.39
CA THR A 46 18.43 5.26 10.50
C THR A 46 18.17 5.84 9.12
N ILE A 47 17.14 6.68 9.03
CA ILE A 47 16.94 7.61 7.93
C ILE A 47 17.30 9.00 8.45
N LYS A 48 18.36 9.57 7.91
CA LYS A 48 18.79 10.93 8.19
C LYS A 48 18.30 11.82 7.05
N ILE A 49 17.65 12.93 7.38
CA ILE A 49 17.20 13.93 6.41
C ILE A 49 17.93 15.21 6.75
N ASP A 50 18.80 15.67 5.85
CA ASP A 50 19.57 16.91 5.99
C ASP A 50 18.96 17.99 5.07
N GLY A 51 18.71 19.18 5.61
CA GLY A 51 18.15 20.30 4.83
C GLY A 51 17.79 21.52 5.68
N ASP A 52 17.81 22.71 5.07
CA ASP A 52 17.59 23.98 5.77
C ASP A 52 16.16 24.12 6.33
N THR A 53 15.19 23.40 5.75
CA THR A 53 13.79 23.42 6.20
C THR A 53 13.49 22.41 7.30
N TRP A 54 14.49 21.61 7.72
CA TRP A 54 14.43 20.67 8.83
C TRP A 54 15.04 21.32 10.09
N ASP A 55 14.42 22.42 10.53
CA ASP A 55 14.92 23.37 11.54
C ASP A 55 14.93 22.86 13.00
N GLY A 56 14.72 21.57 13.20
CA GLY A 56 14.63 20.97 14.52
C GLY A 56 13.20 20.93 15.09
N THR A 57 12.17 21.32 14.32
CA THR A 57 10.76 21.28 14.74
C THR A 57 9.95 20.20 14.04
N VAL A 58 8.93 19.66 14.72
CA VAL A 58 7.96 18.73 14.10
C VAL A 58 6.87 19.55 13.41
N ASP A 59 6.98 19.70 12.09
CA ASP A 59 5.93 20.32 11.27
C ASP A 59 5.00 19.28 10.62
N VAL A 60 4.09 19.74 9.75
CA VAL A 60 3.14 18.87 9.03
C VAL A 60 3.85 17.86 8.11
N ARG A 61 5.04 18.20 7.58
CA ARG A 61 5.82 17.34 6.68
C ARG A 61 6.37 16.15 7.45
N HIS A 62 7.01 16.43 8.58
CA HIS A 62 7.46 15.43 9.52
C HIS A 62 6.30 14.53 9.92
N ALA A 63 5.25 15.11 10.50
CA ALA A 63 4.10 14.35 11.00
C ALA A 63 3.50 13.44 9.93
N SER A 64 3.35 13.93 8.69
CA SER A 64 2.78 13.16 7.59
C SER A 64 3.59 11.92 7.23
N TYR A 65 4.92 12.04 7.19
CA TYR A 65 5.80 10.91 6.91
C TYR A 65 5.75 9.86 8.03
N ILE A 66 5.81 10.33 9.27
CA ILE A 66 5.87 9.48 10.47
C ILE A 66 4.58 8.69 10.63
N ILE A 67 3.44 9.37 10.50
CA ILE A 67 2.11 8.77 10.55
C ILE A 67 1.97 7.74 9.42
N ALA A 68 2.46 8.04 8.22
CA ALA A 68 2.43 7.08 7.13
C ALA A 68 3.27 5.84 7.44
N LEU A 69 4.48 6.01 7.97
CA LEU A 69 5.37 4.92 8.32
C LEU A 69 4.75 4.03 9.42
N GLN A 70 4.20 4.64 10.47
CA GLN A 70 3.49 3.92 11.53
C GLN A 70 2.28 3.15 10.98
N ASN A 71 1.49 3.77 10.10
CA ASN A 71 0.35 3.10 9.48
C ASN A 71 0.78 1.91 8.61
N SER A 72 1.86 2.03 7.83
CA SER A 72 2.38 0.90 7.04
C SER A 72 2.89 -0.25 7.91
N VAL A 73 3.47 0.05 9.09
CA VAL A 73 3.82 -0.97 10.09
C VAL A 73 2.57 -1.63 10.66
N ASN A 74 1.54 -0.84 11.00
CA ASN A 74 0.28 -1.36 11.53
C ASN A 74 -0.45 -2.24 10.50
N ASP A 75 -0.51 -1.82 9.23
CA ASP A 75 -1.06 -2.58 8.13
C ASP A 75 -0.36 -3.94 7.98
N LEU A 76 0.98 -3.96 8.09
CA LEU A 76 1.77 -5.19 8.06
C LEU A 76 1.40 -6.11 9.22
N LEU A 77 1.35 -5.58 10.45
CA LEU A 77 1.05 -6.36 11.65
C LEU A 77 -0.37 -6.92 11.63
N SER A 78 -1.32 -6.16 11.06
CA SER A 78 -2.70 -6.60 10.86
C SER A 78 -2.78 -7.69 9.78
N GLU A 79 -2.11 -7.53 8.63
CA GLU A 79 -2.12 -8.52 7.53
C GLU A 79 -1.60 -9.89 7.98
N PHE A 80 -0.63 -9.92 8.89
CA PHE A 80 -0.01 -11.15 9.39
C PHE A 80 -0.50 -11.59 10.77
N GLU A 81 -1.56 -10.97 11.30
CA GLU A 81 -2.20 -11.31 12.59
C GLU A 81 -1.20 -11.36 13.76
N VAL A 82 -0.35 -10.33 13.85
CA VAL A 82 0.74 -10.24 14.85
C VAL A 82 0.44 -9.20 15.93
N GLN A 83 -0.51 -8.30 15.69
CA GLN A 83 -0.78 -7.14 16.55
C GLN A 83 -1.08 -7.51 18.02
N GLY A 84 -1.79 -8.61 18.28
CA GLY A 84 -2.09 -9.07 19.65
C GLY A 84 -0.91 -9.63 20.45
N SER A 85 0.28 -9.76 19.84
CA SER A 85 1.49 -10.30 20.47
C SER A 85 2.54 -9.24 20.85
N LEU A 86 2.29 -7.98 20.50
CA LEU A 86 3.20 -6.86 20.71
C LEU A 86 2.46 -5.76 21.48
N SER A 87 3.15 -5.09 22.41
CA SER A 87 2.59 -3.90 23.06
C SER A 87 2.63 -2.70 22.09
N GLU A 88 1.82 -1.67 22.35
CA GLU A 88 1.88 -0.43 21.57
C GLU A 88 3.27 0.23 21.59
N GLU A 89 4.02 0.08 22.67
CA GLU A 89 5.39 0.59 22.77
C GLU A 89 6.37 -0.16 21.87
N ASP A 90 6.14 -1.46 21.65
CA ASP A 90 7.00 -2.32 20.82
C ASP A 90 6.92 -2.03 19.33
N ILE A 91 5.82 -1.39 18.90
CA ILE A 91 5.52 -1.09 17.50
C ILE A 91 5.65 0.39 17.17
N ARG A 92 5.96 1.23 18.18
CA ARG A 92 6.01 2.68 18.03
C ARG A 92 7.31 3.12 17.37
N ILE A 93 7.17 3.89 16.31
CA ILE A 93 8.31 4.50 15.63
C ILE A 93 8.82 5.70 16.43
N LYS A 94 10.14 5.78 16.60
CA LYS A 94 10.82 6.83 17.36
C LYS A 94 11.66 7.70 16.44
N ILE A 95 11.72 8.98 16.78
CA ILE A 95 12.34 10.01 15.95
C ILE A 95 13.10 10.93 16.87
N ASP A 96 14.33 11.20 16.48
CA ASP A 96 15.16 12.22 17.08
C ASP A 96 15.28 13.38 16.07
N ILE A 97 15.22 14.61 16.59
CA ILE A 97 15.20 15.81 15.75
C ILE A 97 16.26 16.75 16.26
N GLN A 98 17.18 17.13 15.38
CA GLN A 98 18.26 18.06 15.63
C GLN A 98 18.14 19.24 14.65
N GLN A 99 18.80 20.36 14.95
CA GLN A 99 18.75 21.51 14.06
C GLN A 99 19.41 21.20 12.70
N GLY A 100 18.68 21.38 11.61
CA GLY A 100 19.14 21.10 10.23
C GLY A 100 19.14 19.62 9.86
N CYS A 101 18.65 18.74 10.74
CA CYS A 101 18.71 17.29 10.56
C CYS A 101 17.62 16.55 11.34
N SER A 102 16.85 15.72 10.64
CA SER A 102 15.92 14.78 11.28
C SER A 102 16.40 13.34 11.16
N GLU A 103 16.56 12.67 12.30
CA GLU A 103 16.96 11.27 12.39
C GLU A 103 15.77 10.39 12.79
N ILE A 104 15.32 9.58 11.84
CA ILE A 104 14.21 8.67 12.02
C ILE A 104 14.78 7.28 12.23
N ILE A 105 14.50 6.66 13.38
CA ILE A 105 15.08 5.38 13.78
C ILE A 105 13.97 4.35 14.04
N PRO A 106 13.44 3.70 12.99
CA PRO A 106 12.47 2.63 13.17
C PRO A 106 13.16 1.37 13.68
N ASP A 107 12.84 0.96 14.91
CA ASP A 107 13.27 -0.33 15.45
C ASP A 107 12.30 -1.44 15.03
N LEU A 108 12.74 -2.30 14.10
CA LEU A 108 11.95 -3.42 13.62
C LEU A 108 12.20 -4.72 14.39
N THR A 109 13.03 -4.71 15.43
CA THR A 109 13.52 -5.93 16.10
C THR A 109 12.37 -6.77 16.64
N LYS A 110 11.48 -6.18 17.43
CA LYS A 110 10.35 -6.90 18.05
C LYS A 110 9.31 -7.33 17.01
N ILE A 111 9.05 -6.46 16.03
CA ILE A 111 8.17 -6.73 14.88
C ILE A 111 8.66 -7.95 14.09
N LEU A 112 9.95 -7.98 13.73
CA LEU A 112 10.57 -9.07 12.99
C LEU A 112 10.57 -10.38 13.78
N ILE A 113 10.93 -10.34 15.06
CA ILE A 113 10.91 -11.52 15.92
C ILE A 113 9.51 -12.14 15.95
N SER A 114 8.47 -11.31 16.09
CA SER A 114 7.10 -11.79 16.14
C SER A 114 6.61 -12.30 14.78
N LEU A 115 6.87 -11.56 13.69
CA LEU A 115 6.57 -12.01 12.32
C LEU A 115 7.30 -13.30 11.94
N GLY A 116 8.54 -13.48 12.41
CA GLY A 116 9.34 -14.69 12.16
C GLY A 116 8.65 -15.98 12.59
N SER A 117 7.83 -15.92 13.64
CA SER A 117 7.03 -17.06 14.10
C SER A 117 5.90 -17.43 13.12
N LYS A 118 5.40 -16.45 12.37
CA LYS A 118 4.31 -16.58 11.39
C LYS A 118 4.80 -16.92 9.98
N MET A 119 6.08 -16.70 9.67
CA MET A 119 6.74 -17.06 8.41
C MET A 119 6.88 -18.59 8.24
N THR A 120 5.75 -19.28 8.14
CA THR A 120 5.68 -20.75 8.06
C THR A 120 5.86 -21.26 6.64
N THR A 121 5.53 -20.44 5.63
CA THR A 121 5.62 -20.77 4.22
C THR A 121 6.50 -19.76 3.48
N THR A 122 7.08 -20.20 2.36
CA THR A 122 7.85 -19.34 1.45
C THR A 122 7.05 -18.12 0.99
N GLN A 123 5.75 -18.29 0.74
CA GLN A 123 4.89 -17.21 0.27
C GLN A 123 4.68 -16.14 1.36
N ILE A 124 4.41 -16.55 2.60
CA ILE A 124 4.27 -15.61 3.72
C ILE A 124 5.59 -14.88 3.95
N PHE A 125 6.70 -15.63 4.01
CA PHE A 125 8.04 -15.04 4.14
C PHE A 125 8.32 -13.99 3.07
N ILE A 126 8.18 -14.33 1.78
CA ILE A 126 8.41 -13.37 0.69
C ILE A 126 7.48 -12.17 0.82
N SER A 127 6.20 -12.37 1.14
CA SER A 127 5.23 -11.27 1.24
C SER A 127 5.57 -10.32 2.38
N THR A 128 5.95 -10.83 3.55
CA THR A 128 6.37 -10.02 4.69
C THR A 128 7.64 -9.23 4.37
N ILE A 129 8.64 -9.86 3.74
CA ILE A 129 9.89 -9.16 3.39
C ILE A 129 9.69 -8.10 2.31
N LEU A 130 8.82 -8.36 1.33
CA LEU A 130 8.47 -7.36 0.32
C LEU A 130 7.70 -6.18 0.93
N ALA A 131 6.80 -6.44 1.87
CA ALA A 131 6.07 -5.38 2.59
C ALA A 131 7.02 -4.53 3.45
N ILE A 132 7.94 -5.14 4.20
CA ILE A 132 9.04 -4.44 4.91
C ILE A 132 9.87 -3.64 3.92
N GLY A 133 10.27 -4.26 2.81
CA GLY A 133 10.97 -3.58 1.72
C GLY A 133 10.17 -2.45 1.05
N GLY A 134 8.86 -2.34 1.26
CA GLY A 134 8.04 -1.25 0.73
C GLY A 134 8.18 0.03 1.58
N PHE A 135 8.03 -0.07 2.90
CA PHE A 135 8.09 1.09 3.78
C PHE A 135 9.52 1.44 4.24
N VAL A 136 10.41 0.44 4.28
CA VAL A 136 11.86 0.60 4.39
C VAL A 136 12.48 0.89 3.01
N GLY A 137 11.67 0.91 1.94
CA GLY A 137 12.09 0.79 0.54
C GLY A 137 13.02 1.85 0.00
N ILE A 138 13.13 3.01 0.65
CA ILE A 138 14.23 3.95 0.38
C ILE A 138 15.58 3.24 0.48
N MET A 139 15.78 2.34 1.44
CA MET A 139 17.03 1.58 1.59
C MET A 139 17.34 0.64 0.42
N ALA A 140 16.32 -0.02 -0.13
CA ALA A 140 16.52 -0.87 -1.30
C ALA A 140 16.74 -0.02 -2.55
N LEU A 141 16.01 1.09 -2.68
CA LEU A 141 16.06 2.03 -3.79
C LEU A 141 17.41 2.76 -3.86
N THR A 142 17.88 3.29 -2.72
CA THR A 142 19.14 4.02 -2.58
C THR A 142 20.31 3.15 -2.97
N ARG A 143 20.36 1.92 -2.46
CA ARG A 143 21.40 0.95 -2.80
C ARG A 143 21.39 0.54 -4.27
N ILE A 144 20.22 0.44 -4.91
CA ILE A 144 20.11 0.16 -6.35
C ILE A 144 20.52 1.37 -7.19
N LEU A 145 20.26 2.59 -6.71
CA LEU A 145 20.54 3.84 -7.42
C LEU A 145 22.00 4.25 -7.35
N ASN A 146 22.61 4.14 -6.18
CA ASN A 146 24.02 4.43 -5.94
C ASN A 146 24.88 3.58 -6.88
N TYR A 147 24.54 2.30 -7.05
CA TYR A 147 25.17 1.40 -8.02
C TYR A 147 25.12 1.92 -9.48
N ARG A 148 24.04 2.58 -9.92
CA ARG A 148 23.94 3.14 -11.28
C ARG A 148 24.79 4.40 -11.46
N LYS A 149 24.93 5.21 -10.41
CA LYS A 149 25.82 6.39 -10.41
C LYS A 149 27.28 5.96 -10.37
N GLU A 150 27.61 5.01 -9.51
CA GLU A 150 28.96 4.47 -9.35
C GLU A 150 29.42 3.72 -10.58
N LEU A 151 28.59 2.91 -11.26
CA LEU A 151 28.92 2.33 -12.57
C LEU A 151 29.33 3.38 -13.61
N ARG A 152 28.60 4.51 -13.67
CA ARG A 152 28.90 5.61 -14.62
C ARG A 152 30.17 6.37 -14.23
N LEU A 153 30.55 6.35 -12.96
CA LEU A 153 31.77 6.97 -12.44
C LEU A 153 32.97 6.00 -12.46
N ALA A 154 32.73 4.70 -12.32
CA ALA A 154 33.70 3.60 -12.24
C ALA A 154 34.22 3.17 -13.62
N ASP A 155 33.52 3.51 -14.71
CA ASP A 155 34.09 3.52 -16.07
C ASP A 155 35.38 4.36 -16.15
N LYS A 156 35.65 5.22 -15.15
CA LYS A 156 36.89 6.01 -15.05
C LYS A 156 37.90 5.51 -14.00
N ARG A 157 37.55 4.61 -13.06
CA ARG A 157 38.47 4.17 -11.98
C ARG A 157 38.17 2.74 -11.48
N ALA A 158 39.02 1.79 -11.93
CA ALA A 158 39.45 0.55 -11.29
C ALA A 158 38.43 -0.59 -10.98
N GLN A 159 38.76 -1.77 -11.52
CA GLN A 159 38.06 -3.07 -11.46
C GLN A 159 37.82 -3.69 -10.05
N GLU A 160 38.26 -3.06 -8.96
CA GLU A 160 38.24 -3.68 -7.63
C GLU A 160 36.95 -3.39 -6.83
N LEU A 161 36.26 -2.27 -7.07
CA LEU A 161 34.96 -1.96 -6.44
C LEU A 161 33.79 -2.68 -7.13
N SER A 162 33.89 -3.00 -8.42
CA SER A 162 32.78 -3.53 -9.21
C SER A 162 32.30 -4.92 -8.77
N VAL A 163 33.20 -5.79 -8.30
CA VAL A 163 32.87 -7.20 -8.00
C VAL A 163 32.06 -7.34 -6.70
N HIS A 164 32.37 -6.54 -5.68
CA HIS A 164 31.63 -6.58 -4.41
C HIS A 164 30.22 -5.98 -4.55
N GLU A 165 30.05 -5.05 -5.48
CA GLU A 165 28.80 -4.31 -5.72
C GLU A 165 27.90 -4.96 -6.77
N GLU A 166 28.46 -5.61 -7.81
CA GLU A 166 27.73 -6.53 -8.70
C GLU A 166 27.03 -7.63 -7.90
N THR A 167 27.72 -8.15 -6.87
CA THR A 167 27.16 -9.15 -5.96
C THR A 167 25.95 -8.59 -5.22
N LYS A 168 25.99 -7.32 -4.76
CA LYS A 168 24.86 -6.65 -4.08
C LYS A 168 23.69 -6.38 -5.03
N ARG A 169 23.92 -5.94 -6.27
CA ARG A 169 22.84 -5.76 -7.26
C ARG A 169 22.16 -7.08 -7.60
N ALA A 170 22.94 -8.13 -7.89
CA ALA A 170 22.42 -9.47 -8.12
C ALA A 170 21.68 -10.03 -6.89
N LEU A 171 22.02 -9.53 -5.70
CA LEU A 171 21.39 -9.87 -4.45
C LEU A 171 20.07 -9.13 -4.21
N TYR A 172 19.78 -7.96 -4.77
CA TYR A 172 18.50 -7.28 -4.54
C TYR A 172 17.56 -7.24 -5.75
N GLN A 173 18.08 -7.47 -6.96
CA GLN A 173 17.26 -7.47 -8.19
C GLN A 173 16.05 -8.43 -8.13
N PRO A 174 16.19 -9.70 -7.67
CA PRO A 174 15.04 -10.60 -7.59
C PRO A 174 13.93 -10.11 -6.66
N MET A 175 14.29 -9.39 -5.59
CA MET A 175 13.32 -8.78 -4.70
C MET A 175 12.57 -7.63 -5.39
N LEU A 176 13.29 -6.76 -6.09
CA LEU A 176 12.68 -5.67 -6.85
C LEU A 176 11.72 -6.21 -7.92
N ASP A 177 12.14 -7.24 -8.66
CA ASP A 177 11.31 -7.86 -9.70
C ASP A 177 10.04 -8.49 -9.10
N ALA A 178 10.17 -9.19 -7.96
CA ALA A 178 9.04 -9.76 -7.25
C ALA A 178 8.09 -8.70 -6.68
N PHE A 179 8.63 -7.56 -6.23
CA PHE A 179 7.87 -6.40 -5.80
C PHE A 179 7.07 -5.82 -6.97
N LEU A 180 7.74 -5.55 -8.10
CA LEU A 180 7.14 -4.99 -9.32
C LEU A 180 6.03 -5.88 -9.89
N LEU A 181 6.21 -7.21 -9.87
CA LEU A 181 5.20 -8.16 -10.32
C LEU A 181 3.90 -8.07 -9.52
N LYS A 182 3.97 -7.66 -8.25
CA LYS A 182 2.85 -7.55 -7.32
C LYS A 182 2.64 -6.12 -6.82
N LYS A 183 2.98 -5.13 -7.66
CA LYS A 183 2.95 -3.70 -7.30
C LYS A 183 1.64 -3.25 -6.65
N ASP A 184 0.50 -3.73 -7.13
CA ASP A 184 -0.81 -3.30 -6.62
C ASP A 184 -1.00 -3.72 -5.16
N ARG A 185 -0.53 -4.93 -4.81
CA ARG A 185 -0.56 -5.45 -3.44
C ARG A 185 0.35 -4.65 -2.51
N TYR A 186 1.56 -4.32 -2.95
CA TYR A 186 2.55 -3.70 -2.08
C TYR A 186 2.56 -2.16 -2.11
N SER A 187 1.72 -1.55 -2.96
CA SER A 187 1.63 -0.09 -3.11
C SER A 187 1.30 0.66 -1.83
N SER A 188 0.55 0.06 -0.90
CA SER A 188 0.24 0.65 0.41
C SER A 188 1.48 0.77 1.30
N TYR A 189 2.40 -0.19 1.19
CA TYR A 189 3.64 -0.20 1.95
C TYR A 189 4.65 0.84 1.44
N GLU A 190 4.58 1.27 0.16
CA GLU A 190 5.43 2.37 -0.35
C GLU A 190 4.93 3.77 0.04
N LYS A 191 3.75 3.89 0.65
CA LYS A 191 3.14 5.17 1.00
C LYS A 191 4.07 6.09 1.80
N PRO A 192 4.85 5.61 2.80
CA PRO A 192 5.76 6.46 3.55
C PRO A 192 6.85 7.05 2.65
N VAL A 193 7.48 6.22 1.81
CA VAL A 193 8.51 6.67 0.86
C VAL A 193 7.95 7.71 -0.11
N ARG A 194 6.73 7.52 -0.59
CA ARG A 194 6.07 8.48 -1.48
C ARG A 194 5.76 9.80 -0.80
N ILE A 195 5.34 9.77 0.46
CA ILE A 195 5.12 10.98 1.24
C ILE A 195 6.45 11.68 1.46
N LEU A 196 7.50 10.97 1.85
CA LEU A 196 8.84 11.54 2.00
C LEU A 196 9.28 12.27 0.73
N ALA A 197 9.19 11.60 -0.42
CA ALA A 197 9.54 12.17 -1.71
C ALA A 197 8.75 13.46 -2.04
N ASN A 198 7.53 13.62 -1.53
CA ASN A 198 6.70 14.78 -1.80
C ASN A 198 6.91 15.92 -0.79
N VAL A 199 7.47 15.65 0.39
CA VAL A 199 7.66 16.67 1.44
C VAL A 199 9.09 17.18 1.54
N LEU A 200 10.07 16.45 1.01
CA LEU A 200 11.44 16.95 0.83
C LEU A 200 11.42 18.16 -0.13
N ASP A 201 12.24 19.16 0.15
CA ASP A 201 12.55 20.23 -0.79
C ASP A 201 13.60 19.79 -1.83
N SER A 202 13.91 20.62 -2.82
CA SER A 202 14.83 20.25 -3.91
C SER A 202 16.27 20.03 -3.43
N ASP A 203 16.63 20.69 -2.34
CA ASP A 203 17.99 20.76 -1.82
C ASP A 203 18.16 19.85 -0.59
N ASP A 204 17.08 19.18 -0.16
CA ASP A 204 17.11 18.21 0.92
C ASP A 204 17.77 16.90 0.47
N GLU A 205 18.53 16.31 1.39
CA GLU A 205 19.25 15.07 1.17
C GLU A 205 18.82 14.00 2.18
N VAL A 206 18.52 12.79 1.67
CA VAL A 206 18.21 11.64 2.51
C VAL A 206 19.40 10.69 2.54
N THR A 207 19.95 10.46 3.73
CA THR A 207 21.04 9.52 3.98
C THR A 207 20.55 8.36 4.86
N LEU A 208 21.15 7.19 4.70
CA LEU A 208 20.83 6.01 5.51
C LEU A 208 21.98 5.64 6.44
N SER A 209 21.69 4.86 7.48
CA SER A 209 22.64 4.38 8.49
C SER A 209 23.88 3.66 7.96
N ASP A 210 23.89 3.20 6.69
CA ASP A 210 25.08 2.61 6.08
C ASP A 210 26.05 3.66 5.47
N GLY A 211 25.67 4.94 5.48
CA GLY A 211 26.49 6.07 5.05
C GLY A 211 26.81 6.08 3.55
N VAL A 212 26.11 5.27 2.75
CA VAL A 212 26.56 4.94 1.39
C VAL A 212 26.36 6.09 0.39
N SER A 213 25.37 6.97 0.59
CA SER A 213 25.32 8.34 0.02
C SER A 213 23.97 9.01 0.23
N ALA A 214 23.98 10.33 0.27
CA ALA A 214 22.80 11.19 0.20
C ALA A 214 22.02 11.00 -1.11
N ILE A 215 20.69 11.02 -1.03
CA ILE A 215 19.78 10.93 -2.17
C ILE A 215 18.82 12.11 -2.15
N ASP A 216 18.74 12.79 -3.29
CA ASP A 216 17.84 13.92 -3.48
C ASP A 216 16.38 13.51 -3.74
N GLN A 217 15.49 14.48 -3.63
CA GLN A 217 14.07 14.30 -3.89
C GLN A 217 13.75 13.71 -5.28
N GLN A 218 14.43 14.17 -6.33
CA GLN A 218 14.13 13.75 -7.70
C GLN A 218 14.47 12.28 -7.92
N GLU A 219 15.54 11.81 -7.29
CA GLU A 219 15.98 10.43 -7.38
C GLU A 219 15.04 9.47 -6.69
N ILE A 220 14.51 9.84 -5.53
CA ILE A 220 13.44 9.07 -4.89
C ILE A 220 12.22 9.02 -5.81
N LYS A 221 11.76 10.17 -6.34
CA LYS A 221 10.60 10.24 -7.25
C LYS A 221 10.76 9.42 -8.53
N ARG A 222 11.95 9.40 -9.13
CA ARG A 222 12.23 8.66 -10.38
C ARG A 222 12.15 7.14 -10.21
N ASN A 223 12.39 6.66 -9.00
CA ASN A 223 12.51 5.23 -8.73
C ASN A 223 11.33 4.67 -7.94
N LEU A 224 10.51 5.54 -7.35
CA LEU A 224 9.18 5.18 -6.88
C LEU A 224 8.35 4.57 -7.99
N ILE A 225 7.72 3.43 -7.68
CA ILE A 225 6.82 2.78 -8.63
C ILE A 225 5.60 3.68 -8.80
N ARG A 226 5.34 4.08 -10.06
CA ARG A 226 4.14 4.84 -10.39
C ARG A 226 2.94 4.02 -9.92
N ALA A 227 2.15 4.59 -9.01
CA ALA A 227 0.92 3.95 -8.60
C ALA A 227 0.10 3.68 -9.86
N THR A 228 -0.39 2.46 -10.00
CA THR A 228 -1.38 2.14 -11.04
C THR A 228 -2.52 3.12 -10.83
N ARG A 229 -2.76 4.01 -11.81
CA ARG A 229 -3.95 4.86 -11.76
C ARG A 229 -5.13 3.91 -11.62
N ASN A 230 -5.94 4.09 -10.58
CA ASN A 230 -7.21 3.39 -10.49
C ASN A 230 -8.00 3.77 -11.75
N THR A 231 -8.03 2.87 -12.73
CA THR A 231 -8.78 3.11 -13.96
C THR A 231 -10.24 3.09 -13.59
N LYS A 232 -10.91 4.21 -13.86
CA LYS A 232 -12.35 4.32 -13.76
C LYS A 232 -12.97 3.30 -14.72
N GLN A 233 -13.85 2.46 -14.21
CA GLN A 233 -14.61 1.47 -14.98
C GLN A 233 -16.10 1.76 -14.82
N VAL A 234 -16.86 1.44 -15.86
CA VAL A 234 -18.32 1.46 -15.85
C VAL A 234 -18.80 0.01 -15.85
N SER A 235 -19.65 -0.35 -14.89
CA SER A 235 -20.30 -1.66 -14.85
C SER A 235 -21.82 -1.49 -14.75
N TYR A 236 -22.56 -2.42 -15.33
CA TYR A 236 -24.02 -2.47 -15.27
C TYR A 236 -24.45 -3.25 -14.02
N VAL A 237 -25.22 -2.61 -13.14
CA VAL A 237 -25.63 -3.19 -11.87
C VAL A 237 -27.12 -2.96 -11.66
N ASP A 238 -27.94 -3.59 -12.49
CA ASP A 238 -29.39 -3.49 -12.40
C ASP A 238 -29.92 -4.37 -11.28
N GLY A 239 -30.97 -3.92 -10.60
CA GLY A 239 -31.61 -4.68 -9.54
C GLY A 239 -32.33 -3.81 -8.52
N GLU A 240 -32.55 -4.38 -7.34
CA GLU A 240 -33.24 -3.71 -6.25
C GLU A 240 -32.25 -2.95 -5.36
N TYR A 241 -32.60 -1.71 -5.03
CA TYR A 241 -31.82 -0.77 -4.24
C TYR A 241 -32.71 -0.07 -3.22
N TYR A 242 -32.22 0.10 -1.99
CA TYR A 242 -32.89 0.95 -1.02
C TYR A 242 -32.57 2.41 -1.33
N LEU A 243 -33.61 3.24 -1.46
CA LEU A 243 -33.47 4.68 -1.49
C LEU A 243 -33.36 5.18 -0.06
N GLU A 244 -32.18 5.66 0.33
CA GLU A 244 -31.89 6.15 1.68
C GLU A 244 -32.20 7.64 1.82
N ARG A 245 -31.87 8.41 0.78
CA ARG A 245 -31.99 9.87 0.81
C ARG A 245 -32.14 10.44 -0.59
N LYS A 246 -32.91 11.53 -0.70
CA LYS A 246 -33.02 12.36 -1.89
C LYS A 246 -32.43 13.74 -1.61
N ASP A 247 -31.55 14.19 -2.49
CA ASP A 247 -30.95 15.52 -2.43
C ASP A 247 -31.18 16.24 -3.76
N TYR A 248 -31.42 17.54 -3.70
CA TYR A 248 -31.46 18.40 -4.88
C TYR A 248 -30.26 19.33 -4.85
N SER A 249 -29.38 19.21 -5.83
CA SER A 249 -28.13 19.97 -5.89
C SER A 249 -27.90 20.46 -7.31
N GLN A 250 -27.71 21.77 -7.48
CA GLN A 250 -27.38 22.39 -8.77
C GLN A 250 -28.39 22.08 -9.90
N GLY A 251 -29.67 21.89 -9.57
CA GLY A 251 -30.70 21.57 -10.54
C GLY A 251 -30.87 20.07 -10.81
N GLU A 252 -30.04 19.22 -10.21
CA GLU A 252 -30.07 17.77 -10.38
C GLU A 252 -30.60 17.07 -9.13
N LEU A 253 -31.41 16.03 -9.37
CA LEU A 253 -31.88 15.14 -8.33
C LEU A 253 -30.86 14.02 -8.13
N ILE A 254 -30.36 13.90 -6.91
CA ILE A 254 -29.33 12.93 -6.52
C ILE A 254 -29.92 12.00 -5.47
N PHE A 255 -29.82 10.70 -5.71
CA PHE A 255 -30.27 9.67 -4.78
C PHE A 255 -29.08 9.06 -4.05
N THR A 256 -29.21 8.89 -2.74
CA THR A 256 -28.32 8.00 -1.98
C THR A 256 -28.98 6.63 -1.96
N LEU A 257 -28.33 5.66 -2.60
CA LEU A 257 -28.81 4.29 -2.73
C LEU A 257 -27.94 3.34 -1.91
N SER A 258 -28.55 2.29 -1.38
CA SER A 258 -27.84 1.20 -0.70
C SER A 258 -28.23 -0.19 -1.24
N GLN A 259 -27.26 -1.11 -1.25
CA GLN A 259 -27.47 -2.53 -1.53
C GLN A 259 -26.48 -3.34 -0.69
N GLY A 260 -26.98 -4.04 0.34
CA GLY A 260 -26.13 -4.62 1.38
C GLY A 260 -25.40 -3.51 2.16
N ASP A 261 -24.11 -3.69 2.42
CA ASP A 261 -23.29 -2.71 3.18
C ASP A 261 -22.72 -1.56 2.32
N ILE A 262 -23.08 -1.50 1.03
CA ILE A 262 -22.53 -0.51 0.10
C ILE A 262 -23.56 0.61 -0.10
N THR A 263 -23.16 1.84 0.25
CA THR A 263 -23.93 3.06 0.00
C THR A 263 -23.21 3.95 -0.99
N PHE A 264 -23.94 4.51 -1.96
CA PHE A 264 -23.36 5.41 -2.98
C PHE A 264 -24.38 6.42 -3.50
N ARG A 265 -23.89 7.48 -4.15
CA ARG A 265 -24.74 8.49 -4.80
C ARG A 265 -25.01 8.11 -6.25
N ALA A 266 -26.27 8.19 -6.66
CA ALA A 266 -26.73 7.95 -8.01
C ALA A 266 -27.41 9.20 -8.59
N TYR A 267 -27.07 9.54 -9.82
CA TYR A 267 -27.60 10.72 -10.53
C TYR A 267 -28.71 10.30 -11.48
N THR A 268 -29.77 11.11 -11.59
CA THR A 268 -30.91 10.85 -12.48
C THR A 268 -30.72 11.40 -13.90
N THR A 269 -29.60 12.07 -14.20
CA THR A 269 -29.33 12.73 -15.48
C THR A 269 -29.23 11.77 -16.68
N GLY A 270 -29.16 10.46 -16.43
CA GLY A 270 -29.15 9.42 -17.45
C GLY A 270 -30.53 8.88 -17.83
N LEU A 271 -31.59 9.31 -17.14
CA LEU A 271 -32.96 8.87 -17.42
C LEU A 271 -33.50 9.54 -18.68
N SER A 272 -34.30 8.78 -19.44
CA SER A 272 -35.18 9.36 -20.43
C SER A 272 -36.28 10.19 -19.74
N THR A 273 -36.94 11.10 -20.47
CA THR A 273 -38.05 11.89 -19.90
C THR A 273 -39.17 10.98 -19.37
N GLU A 274 -39.49 9.91 -20.10
CA GLU A 274 -40.50 8.91 -19.71
C GLU A 274 -40.09 8.16 -18.43
N ASP A 275 -38.83 7.70 -18.35
CA ASP A 275 -38.34 7.01 -17.14
C ASP A 275 -38.23 7.95 -15.95
N ALA A 276 -37.91 9.22 -16.17
CA ALA A 276 -37.85 10.22 -15.11
C ALA A 276 -39.23 10.53 -14.52
N GLU A 277 -40.26 10.62 -15.37
CA GLU A 277 -41.66 10.77 -14.94
C GLU A 277 -42.12 9.52 -14.19
N SER A 278 -41.87 8.33 -14.73
CA SER A 278 -42.20 7.05 -14.08
C SER A 278 -41.54 6.90 -12.71
N LEU A 279 -40.25 7.24 -12.59
CA LEU A 279 -39.53 7.22 -11.32
C LEU A 279 -40.10 8.21 -10.31
N ALA A 280 -40.46 9.42 -10.77
CA ALA A 280 -41.05 10.44 -9.92
C ALA A 280 -42.42 10.04 -9.39
N GLU A 281 -43.27 9.45 -10.25
CA GLU A 281 -44.58 8.91 -9.86
C GLU A 281 -44.45 7.74 -8.88
N GLU A 282 -43.54 6.78 -9.13
CA GLU A 282 -43.31 5.66 -8.22
C GLU A 282 -42.88 6.16 -6.85
N ILE A 283 -41.91 7.08 -6.79
CA ILE A 283 -41.43 7.67 -5.53
C ILE A 283 -42.56 8.43 -4.82
N ALA A 284 -43.30 9.30 -5.52
CA ALA A 284 -44.38 10.08 -4.93
C ALA A 284 -45.50 9.19 -4.37
N SER A 285 -45.84 8.10 -5.07
CA SER A 285 -46.85 7.14 -4.62
C SER A 285 -46.43 6.38 -3.36
N ARG A 286 -45.15 6.03 -3.24
CA ARG A 286 -44.60 5.33 -2.07
C ARG A 286 -44.44 6.25 -0.88
N GLU A 287 -44.01 7.50 -1.08
CA GLU A 287 -43.87 8.47 0.00
C GLU A 287 -45.18 8.81 0.72
N ILE A 288 -46.33 8.51 0.11
CA ILE A 288 -47.64 8.61 0.77
C ILE A 288 -47.81 7.54 1.85
N ASN A 289 -47.21 6.36 1.67
CA ASN A 289 -47.48 5.16 2.48
C ASN A 289 -46.25 4.63 3.24
N GLU A 290 -45.04 5.02 2.83
CA GLU A 290 -43.76 4.50 3.31
C GLU A 290 -42.81 5.66 3.65
N GLU A 291 -42.08 5.53 4.77
CA GLU A 291 -40.94 6.39 5.07
C GLU A 291 -39.66 5.80 4.48
N LEU A 292 -38.67 6.65 4.19
CA LEU A 292 -37.35 6.19 3.78
C LEU A 292 -36.67 5.38 4.93
N PRO A 293 -35.92 4.32 4.61
CA PRO A 293 -35.61 3.82 3.27
C PRO A 293 -36.66 2.84 2.72
N PHE A 294 -36.94 2.91 1.41
CA PHE A 294 -37.77 1.94 0.70
C PHE A 294 -37.09 1.44 -0.58
N LEU A 295 -37.57 0.28 -1.08
CA LEU A 295 -36.92 -0.45 -2.17
C LEU A 295 -37.38 0.01 -3.55
N LEU A 296 -36.45 0.28 -4.45
CA LEU A 296 -36.69 0.63 -5.84
C LEU A 296 -35.98 -0.36 -6.78
N SER A 297 -36.64 -0.72 -7.87
CA SER A 297 -36.05 -1.52 -8.95
C SER A 297 -35.45 -0.59 -9.98
N LEU A 298 -34.12 -0.53 -10.08
CA LEU A 298 -33.40 0.45 -10.89
C LEU A 298 -32.43 -0.23 -11.86
N GLN A 299 -32.31 0.38 -13.04
CA GLN A 299 -31.25 0.07 -14.00
C GLN A 299 -30.12 1.10 -13.83
N LEU A 300 -28.92 0.63 -13.49
CA LEU A 300 -27.81 1.50 -13.08
C LEU A 300 -26.54 1.24 -13.90
N ASN A 301 -25.90 2.32 -14.30
CA ASN A 301 -24.50 2.31 -14.72
C ASN A 301 -23.67 2.85 -13.55
N VAL A 302 -22.79 2.03 -13.00
CA VAL A 302 -21.95 2.42 -11.87
C VAL A 302 -20.52 2.67 -12.31
N ASP A 303 -20.07 3.90 -12.04
CA ASP A 303 -18.69 4.31 -12.12
C ASP A 303 -17.95 3.86 -10.87
N HIS A 304 -16.93 3.02 -11.04
CA HIS A 304 -16.16 2.49 -9.92
C HIS A 304 -14.68 2.37 -10.24
N THR A 305 -13.92 2.13 -9.17
CA THR A 305 -12.56 1.61 -9.21
C THR A 305 -12.55 0.25 -8.52
N LYS A 306 -11.44 -0.49 -8.55
CA LYS A 306 -11.30 -1.73 -7.76
C LYS A 306 -11.55 -1.53 -6.26
N LYS A 307 -11.31 -0.31 -5.73
CA LYS A 307 -11.34 -0.03 -4.29
C LYS A 307 -12.61 0.65 -3.78
N LYS A 308 -13.40 1.25 -4.67
CA LYS A 308 -14.62 1.99 -4.27
C LYS A 308 -15.55 2.26 -5.45
N ILE A 309 -16.83 2.41 -5.14
CA ILE A 309 -17.81 3.06 -6.00
C ILE A 309 -17.55 4.56 -6.00
N LEU A 310 -17.60 5.19 -7.16
CA LEU A 310 -17.48 6.64 -7.31
C LEU A 310 -18.87 7.27 -7.37
N SER A 311 -19.72 6.75 -8.27
CA SER A 311 -21.08 7.24 -8.51
C SER A 311 -21.90 6.22 -9.29
N GLY A 312 -23.22 6.30 -9.18
CA GLY A 312 -24.16 5.64 -10.07
C GLY A 312 -24.81 6.64 -11.03
N LEU A 313 -25.24 6.16 -12.18
CA LEU A 313 -26.12 6.85 -13.09
C LEU A 313 -27.35 5.98 -13.28
N ILE A 314 -28.51 6.50 -12.90
CA ILE A 314 -29.79 5.84 -13.12
C ILE A 314 -30.16 6.05 -14.59
N VAL A 315 -30.40 4.95 -15.29
CA VAL A 315 -30.68 4.96 -16.74
C VAL A 315 -32.04 4.36 -17.08
N GLY A 316 -32.73 3.77 -16.11
CA GLY A 316 -34.09 3.27 -16.26
C GLY A 316 -34.64 2.74 -14.94
N VAL A 317 -35.94 2.44 -14.93
CA VAL A 317 -36.66 1.87 -13.78
C VAL A 317 -37.23 0.50 -14.17
N GLY A 318 -37.26 -0.43 -13.23
CA GLY A 318 -37.87 -1.75 -13.39
C GLY A 318 -36.88 -2.88 -13.59
N GLN A 319 -37.21 -3.80 -14.49
CA GLN A 319 -36.51 -5.08 -14.63
C GLN A 319 -35.07 -4.91 -15.16
N PRO A 320 -34.14 -5.82 -14.80
CA PRO A 320 -32.77 -5.80 -15.32
C PRO A 320 -32.69 -5.85 -16.85
N ARG A 321 -31.77 -5.08 -17.43
CA ARG A 321 -31.53 -5.06 -18.88
C ARG A 321 -31.03 -6.40 -19.37
N THR A 322 -31.68 -6.95 -20.40
CA THR A 322 -31.36 -8.28 -20.95
C THR A 322 -30.19 -8.26 -21.93
N ASP A 323 -29.84 -7.09 -22.47
CA ASP A 323 -28.76 -6.89 -23.43
C ASP A 323 -27.39 -6.61 -22.77
N LYS A 324 -27.33 -6.58 -21.43
CA LYS A 324 -26.13 -6.27 -20.64
C LYS A 324 -25.73 -7.42 -19.72
N GLU A 325 -24.43 -7.56 -19.49
CA GLU A 325 -23.92 -8.40 -18.41
C GLU A 325 -24.09 -7.68 -17.07
N ILE A 326 -25.11 -8.09 -16.30
CA ILE A 326 -25.43 -7.49 -15.01
C ILE A 326 -24.54 -8.08 -13.92
N LYS A 327 -23.81 -7.22 -13.22
CA LYS A 327 -22.96 -7.59 -12.09
C LYS A 327 -23.65 -7.27 -10.77
N LYS A 328 -23.25 -7.95 -9.70
CA LYS A 328 -23.63 -7.56 -8.33
C LYS A 328 -22.75 -6.41 -7.86
N LEU A 329 -23.31 -5.44 -7.15
CA LEU A 329 -22.56 -4.28 -6.66
C LEU A 329 -21.37 -4.70 -5.77
N ALA A 330 -21.58 -5.68 -4.89
CA ALA A 330 -20.54 -6.24 -4.03
C ALA A 330 -19.37 -6.89 -4.79
N ALA A 331 -19.58 -7.31 -6.05
CA ALA A 331 -18.51 -7.90 -6.87
C ALA A 331 -17.62 -6.84 -7.54
N LEU A 332 -17.99 -5.55 -7.48
CA LEU A 332 -17.24 -4.47 -8.12
C LEU A 332 -16.07 -3.94 -7.27
N ILE A 333 -16.08 -4.24 -5.98
CA ILE A 333 -15.11 -3.75 -5.00
C ILE A 333 -14.48 -4.96 -4.32
N GLY A 334 -13.15 -5.05 -4.33
CA GLY A 334 -12.41 -6.19 -3.80
C GLY A 334 -11.00 -5.84 -3.34
#